data_AF-A0A1I0SC50-F1
#
_entry.id   AF-A0A1I0SC50-F1
#
_cell.length_a   1.000
_cell.length_b   1.000
_cell.length_c   1.000
_cell.angle_alpha   90.00
_cell.angle_beta   90.00
_cell.angle_gamma   90.00
#
_symmetry.space_group_name_H-M   'P 1'
#
loop_
_entity.id
_entity.type
_entity.pdbx_description
1 polymer ?
#
loop_
_entity_poly.entity_id
_entity_poly.type
_entity_poly.pdbx_seq_one_letter_code
_entity_poly.pdbx_strand_id
1 'polypeptide(L)'
;MKPFFLLLALLPGIAAIAQQQTDNALLHFPYNRLLLLEGTPYSVAYKEDTTKKGIGTRHLLFLNGQDTTRVEYPAGSLLWRINQVKLDPYHLNKVAVLIARKNNPRIHKHIDIWERPLKLYLLSSDGKTNQQLTPNVFL
;
A
#
# COMPACT_ATOMS: atom_id res chain seq x y z
N MET A 1 -19.15 38.70 38.54
CA MET A 1 -18.13 38.58 37.46
C MET A 1 -17.36 37.25 37.51
N LYS A 2 -18.01 36.11 37.83
CA LYS A 2 -17.33 34.80 37.98
C LYS A 2 -17.68 33.71 36.94
N PRO A 3 -18.74 33.79 36.11
CA PRO A 3 -18.98 32.73 35.11
C PRO A 3 -18.16 32.93 33.82
N PHE A 4 -17.65 34.14 33.54
CA PHE A 4 -16.92 34.43 32.30
C PHE A 4 -15.52 33.78 32.27
N PHE A 5 -14.88 33.62 33.43
CA PHE A 5 -13.57 32.96 33.54
C PHE A 5 -13.64 31.44 33.32
N LEU A 6 -14.78 30.80 33.62
CA LEU A 6 -14.97 29.37 33.38
C LEU A 6 -15.10 29.04 31.89
N LEU A 7 -15.68 29.95 31.10
CA LEU A 7 -15.81 29.76 29.65
C LEU A 7 -14.47 29.91 28.92
N LEU A 8 -13.59 30.78 29.41
CA LEU A 8 -12.26 31.00 28.83
C LEU A 8 -11.31 29.81 29.09
N ALA A 9 -11.50 29.08 30.19
CA ALA A 9 -10.69 27.91 30.54
C ALA A 9 -11.02 26.64 29.71
N LEU A 10 -12.14 26.62 28.98
CA LEU A 10 -12.54 25.51 28.10
C LEU A 10 -11.97 25.61 26.67
N LEU A 11 -11.56 26.81 26.24
CA LEU A 11 -10.98 27.06 24.91
C LEU A 11 -9.70 26.26 24.59
N PRO A 12 -8.72 26.05 25.50
CA PRO A 12 -7.51 25.31 25.17
C PRO A 12 -7.75 23.80 24.96
N GLY A 13 -8.80 23.23 25.58
CA GLY A 13 -9.16 21.83 25.36
C GLY A 13 -9.72 21.58 23.95
N ILE A 14 -10.52 22.52 23.44
CA ILE A 14 -11.10 22.42 22.09
C ILE A 14 -10.01 22.57 21.02
N ALA A 15 -9.02 23.44 21.24
CA ALA A 15 -7.87 23.58 20.35
C ALA A 15 -7.02 22.31 20.28
N ALA A 16 -6.77 21.64 21.42
CA ALA A 16 -6.02 20.38 21.45
C ALA A 16 -6.75 19.25 20.68
N ILE A 17 -8.07 19.13 20.85
CA ILE A 17 -8.88 18.13 20.14
C ILE A 17 -8.92 18.42 18.64
N ALA A 18 -9.07 19.69 18.25
CA ALA A 18 -9.04 20.10 16.85
C ALA A 18 -7.68 19.82 16.21
N GLN A 19 -6.58 20.15 16.91
CA GLN A 19 -5.22 19.95 16.42
C GLN A 19 -4.88 18.47 16.27
N GLN A 20 -5.25 17.64 17.25
CA GLN A 20 -5.10 16.20 17.20
C GLN A 20 -5.95 15.57 16.08
N GLN A 21 -7.13 16.13 15.77
CA GLN A 21 -7.94 15.69 14.64
C GLN A 21 -7.34 16.09 13.29
N THR A 22 -6.75 17.28 13.15
CA THR A 22 -6.03 17.69 11.93
C THR A 22 -4.74 16.90 11.70
N ASP A 23 -3.96 16.60 12.73
CA ASP A 23 -2.75 15.78 12.62
C ASP A 23 -3.10 14.33 12.22
N ASN A 24 -4.21 13.80 12.75
CA ASN A 24 -4.74 12.50 12.32
C ASN A 24 -5.36 12.53 10.91
N ALA A 25 -5.92 13.66 10.48
CA ALA A 25 -6.50 13.83 9.14
C ALA A 25 -5.43 13.93 8.04
N LEU A 26 -4.26 14.52 8.33
CA LEU A 26 -3.12 14.53 7.39
C LEU A 26 -2.47 13.13 7.22
N LEU A 27 -2.69 12.22 8.17
CA LEU A 27 -2.29 10.80 8.10
C LEU A 27 -3.26 9.92 7.26
N HIS A 28 -4.37 10.47 6.78
CA HIS A 28 -5.50 9.72 6.19
C HIS A 28 -5.52 9.63 4.66
N PHE A 29 -4.40 9.89 3.97
CA PHE A 29 -4.25 9.43 2.59
C PHE A 29 -3.49 8.10 2.58
N PRO A 30 -4.19 6.94 2.74
CA PRO A 30 -3.53 5.64 2.67
C PRO A 30 -2.94 5.36 1.29
N TYR A 31 -3.27 6.15 0.27
CA TYR A 31 -2.81 5.97 -1.10
C TYR A 31 -2.35 7.29 -1.70
N ASN A 32 -1.17 7.28 -2.32
CA ASN A 32 -0.57 8.44 -3.01
C ASN A 32 -0.18 8.11 -4.45
N ARG A 33 -0.55 6.91 -4.92
CA ARG A 33 -0.44 6.45 -6.30
C ARG A 33 -1.73 5.80 -6.75
N LEU A 34 -2.00 5.95 -8.04
CA LEU A 34 -3.12 5.35 -8.73
C LEU A 34 -2.65 4.87 -10.10
N LEU A 35 -2.96 3.62 -10.45
CA LEU A 35 -2.72 3.01 -11.75
C LEU A 35 -4.06 2.64 -12.37
N LEU A 36 -4.39 3.21 -13.52
CA LEU A 36 -5.58 2.83 -14.28
C LEU A 36 -5.31 1.51 -15.02
N LEU A 37 -6.25 0.55 -14.98
CA LEU A 37 -6.09 -0.73 -15.68
C LEU A 37 -6.82 -0.71 -17.02
N GLU A 38 -6.05 -0.65 -18.10
CA GLU A 38 -6.56 -0.57 -19.46
C GLU A 38 -7.51 -1.71 -19.81
N GLY A 39 -8.60 -1.41 -20.51
CA GLY A 39 -9.61 -2.38 -20.91
C GLY A 39 -10.45 -2.93 -19.75
N THR A 40 -10.42 -2.30 -18.58
CA THR A 40 -11.24 -2.65 -17.41
C THR A 40 -11.76 -1.38 -16.72
N PRO A 41 -12.85 -1.47 -15.94
CA PRO A 41 -13.31 -0.34 -15.11
C PRO A 41 -12.51 -0.20 -13.81
N TYR A 42 -11.50 -1.04 -13.58
CA TYR A 42 -10.76 -1.07 -12.33
C TYR A 42 -9.52 -0.16 -12.37
N SER A 43 -9.13 0.31 -11.19
CA SER A 43 -7.88 1.00 -10.93
C SER A 43 -7.19 0.41 -9.71
N VAL A 44 -5.88 0.58 -9.59
CA VAL A 44 -5.09 0.12 -8.43
C VAL A 44 -4.52 1.33 -7.71
N ALA A 45 -4.96 1.55 -6.47
CA ALA A 45 -4.40 2.55 -5.58
C ALA A 45 -3.42 1.90 -4.60
N TYR A 46 -2.33 2.60 -4.31
CA TYR A 46 -1.33 2.14 -3.36
C TYR A 46 -0.55 3.29 -2.73
N LYS A 47 0.08 3.00 -1.60
CA LYS A 47 0.99 3.93 -0.94
C LYS A 47 2.42 3.62 -1.35
N GLU A 48 3.11 4.63 -1.82
CA GLU A 48 4.56 4.65 -1.90
C GLU A 48 5.13 5.43 -0.72
N ASP A 49 5.48 4.71 0.36
CA ASP A 49 6.30 5.27 1.44
C ASP A 49 7.77 5.00 1.12
N THR A 50 8.44 5.96 0.47
CA THR A 50 9.87 5.84 0.16
C THR A 50 10.68 5.85 1.45
N THR A 51 11.36 4.74 1.73
CA THR A 51 12.30 4.62 2.85
C THR A 51 13.72 4.45 2.32
N LYS A 52 14.73 4.58 3.19
CA LYS A 52 16.13 4.22 2.86
C LYS A 52 16.30 2.78 2.32
N LYS A 53 15.29 1.92 2.47
CA LYS A 53 15.32 0.50 2.08
C LYS A 53 14.48 0.20 0.83
N GLY A 54 13.79 1.18 0.26
CA GLY A 54 12.85 1.02 -0.84
C GLY A 54 11.44 1.52 -0.49
N ILE A 55 10.47 1.20 -1.35
CA ILE A 55 9.08 1.63 -1.21
C ILE A 55 8.35 0.64 -0.29
N GLY A 56 8.00 1.06 0.92
CA GLY A 56 7.17 0.26 1.80
C GLY A 56 5.74 0.19 1.28
N THR A 57 5.21 -1.01 1.07
CA THR A 57 3.77 -1.21 0.84
C THR A 57 3.23 -2.25 1.79
N ARG A 58 2.01 -2.04 2.27
CA ARG A 58 1.27 -3.03 3.07
C ARG A 58 0.19 -3.72 2.26
N HIS A 59 -0.45 -2.98 1.35
CA HIS A 59 -1.55 -3.48 0.55
C HIS A 59 -1.69 -2.68 -0.74
N LEU A 60 -2.39 -3.28 -1.70
CA LEU A 60 -2.95 -2.60 -2.86
C LEU A 60 -4.47 -2.58 -2.73
N LEU A 61 -5.08 -1.53 -3.22
CA LEU A 61 -6.53 -1.40 -3.27
C LEU A 61 -6.98 -1.33 -4.73
N PHE A 62 -7.73 -2.34 -5.15
CA PHE A 62 -8.42 -2.35 -6.43
C PHE A 62 -9.75 -1.63 -6.26
N LEU A 63 -10.05 -0.70 -7.16
CA LEU A 63 -11.21 0.19 -7.10
C LEU A 63 -12.00 0.08 -8.40
N ASN A 64 -13.32 -0.01 -8.31
CA ASN A 64 -14.27 0.28 -9.38
C ASN A 64 -15.52 0.92 -8.76
N GLY A 65 -15.53 2.25 -8.68
CA GLY A 65 -16.58 2.99 -7.97
C GLY A 65 -16.65 2.60 -6.49
N GLN A 66 -17.73 1.92 -6.11
CA GLN A 66 -17.94 1.40 -4.75
C GLN A 66 -17.43 -0.04 -4.55
N ASP A 67 -17.16 -0.80 -5.62
CA ASP A 67 -16.53 -2.13 -5.50
C ASP A 67 -15.05 -1.93 -5.21
N THR A 68 -14.60 -2.44 -4.06
CA THR A 68 -13.20 -2.34 -3.65
C THR A 68 -12.70 -3.69 -3.18
N THR A 69 -11.49 -4.04 -3.59
CA THR A 69 -10.82 -5.27 -3.14
C THR A 69 -9.43 -4.92 -2.66
N ARG A 70 -9.13 -5.34 -1.43
CA ARG A 70 -7.84 -5.07 -0.79
C ARG A 70 -6.98 -6.32 -0.82
N VAL A 71 -5.77 -6.17 -1.33
CA VAL A 71 -4.78 -7.25 -1.39
C VAL A 71 -3.65 -6.93 -0.43
N GLU A 72 -3.57 -7.71 0.65
CA GLU A 72 -2.58 -7.56 1.71
C GLU A 72 -1.28 -8.29 1.37
N TYR A 73 -0.16 -7.71 1.80
CA TYR A 73 1.15 -8.32 1.74
C TYR A 73 1.78 -8.45 3.12
N PRO A 74 2.69 -9.41 3.33
CA PRO A 74 3.36 -9.59 4.61
C PRO A 74 4.03 -8.30 5.10
N ALA A 75 4.02 -8.08 6.42
CA ALA A 75 4.68 -6.93 7.01
C ALA A 75 6.18 -6.87 6.63
N GLY A 76 6.66 -5.68 6.27
CA GLY A 76 8.02 -5.50 5.78
C GLY A 76 8.22 -5.86 4.30
N SER A 77 7.13 -6.07 3.55
CA SER A 77 7.17 -6.10 2.09
C SER A 77 7.61 -4.75 1.53
N LEU A 78 8.51 -4.79 0.56
CA LEU A 78 8.99 -3.67 -0.20
C LEU A 78 8.47 -3.82 -1.62
N LEU A 79 7.63 -2.89 -2.04
CA LEU A 79 7.14 -2.85 -3.41
C LEU A 79 8.29 -2.53 -4.35
N TRP A 80 8.51 -3.39 -5.33
CA TRP A 80 9.52 -3.15 -6.37
C TRP A 80 8.88 -2.57 -7.62
N ARG A 81 7.78 -3.18 -8.08
CA ARG A 81 7.08 -2.76 -9.30
C ARG A 81 5.65 -3.28 -9.32
N ILE A 82 4.76 -2.50 -9.94
CA ILE A 82 3.41 -2.92 -10.32
C ILE A 82 3.25 -2.62 -11.81
N ASN A 83 2.91 -3.65 -12.58
CA ASN A 83 2.62 -3.50 -14.01
C ASN A 83 1.31 -4.21 -14.36
N GLN A 84 0.54 -3.64 -15.29
CA GLN A 84 -0.50 -4.38 -15.97
C GLN A 84 0.13 -5.26 -17.07
N VAL A 85 -0.33 -6.50 -17.16
CA VAL A 85 0.00 -7.43 -18.24
C VAL A 85 -1.29 -7.68 -19.01
N LYS A 86 -1.40 -7.06 -20.18
CA LYS A 86 -2.55 -7.15 -21.08
C LYS A 86 -2.13 -7.79 -22.40
N LEU A 87 -2.81 -8.86 -22.78
CA LEU A 87 -2.59 -9.58 -24.02
C LEU A 87 -3.96 -9.99 -24.59
N ASP A 88 -4.53 -9.09 -25.39
CA ASP A 88 -5.91 -9.20 -25.87
C ASP A 88 -6.20 -10.50 -26.65
N PRO A 89 -5.32 -11.00 -27.54
CA PRO A 89 -5.59 -12.24 -28.28
C PRO A 89 -5.76 -13.49 -27.41
N TYR A 90 -5.28 -13.43 -26.16
CA TYR A 90 -5.35 -14.54 -25.21
C TYR A 90 -6.30 -14.23 -24.05
N HIS A 91 -7.08 -13.15 -24.14
CA HIS A 91 -7.99 -12.68 -23.10
C HIS A 91 -7.31 -12.52 -21.74
N LEU A 92 -6.02 -12.15 -21.74
CA LEU A 92 -5.24 -11.96 -20.53
C LEU A 92 -5.26 -10.49 -20.13
N ASN A 93 -5.76 -10.21 -18.93
CA ASN A 93 -5.64 -8.91 -18.29
C ASN A 93 -5.39 -9.10 -16.80
N LYS A 94 -4.13 -8.96 -16.40
CA LYS A 94 -3.66 -9.26 -15.05
C LYS A 94 -2.77 -8.13 -14.53
N VAL A 95 -2.65 -8.03 -13.22
CA VAL A 95 -1.69 -7.14 -12.57
C VAL A 95 -0.54 -7.97 -12.01
N ALA A 96 0.67 -7.69 -12.46
CA ALA A 96 1.90 -8.29 -11.96
C ALA A 96 2.51 -7.38 -10.89
N VAL A 97 2.72 -7.92 -9.70
CA VAL A 97 3.29 -7.20 -8.56
C VAL A 97 4.55 -7.89 -8.10
N LEU A 98 5.66 -7.15 -8.13
CA LEU A 98 6.96 -7.61 -7.66
C LEU A 98 7.23 -7.04 -6.27
N ILE A 99 7.53 -7.94 -5.33
CA ILE A 99 7.78 -7.59 -3.93
C ILE A 99 9.09 -8.19 -3.47
N ALA A 100 9.93 -7.37 -2.86
CA ALA A 100 11.06 -7.83 -2.06
C ALA A 100 10.64 -7.93 -0.59
N ARG A 101 11.21 -8.85 0.17
CA ARG A 101 11.02 -8.86 1.64
C ARG A 101 12.18 -8.13 2.32
N LYS A 102 11.87 -7.29 3.30
CA LYS A 102 12.87 -6.71 4.20
C LYS A 102 13.60 -7.85 4.92
N ASN A 103 14.94 -7.85 4.80
CA ASN A 103 15.92 -8.81 5.33
C ASN A 103 15.31 -9.87 6.26
N ASN A 104 15.30 -11.13 5.82
CA ASN A 104 15.09 -12.25 6.72
C ASN A 104 16.29 -12.30 7.68
N PRO A 105 16.11 -12.16 9.00
CA PRO A 105 17.24 -12.19 9.94
C PRO A 105 18.01 -13.52 9.92
N ARG A 106 17.45 -14.60 9.35
CA ARG A 106 18.13 -15.89 9.14
C ARG A 106 19.02 -15.95 7.91
N ILE A 107 18.88 -15.00 6.98
CA ILE A 107 19.63 -14.96 5.74
C ILE A 107 20.54 -13.75 5.85
N HIS A 108 21.85 -14.01 5.95
CA HIS A 108 22.99 -13.09 6.00
C HIS A 108 22.66 -11.58 6.07
N LYS A 109 23.15 -10.92 7.12
CA LYS A 109 23.03 -9.46 7.37
C LYS A 109 23.45 -8.56 6.18
N HIS A 110 24.02 -9.11 5.10
CA HIS A 110 24.68 -8.40 4.01
C HIS A 110 24.18 -8.79 2.61
N ILE A 111 22.96 -9.30 2.45
CA ILE A 111 22.39 -9.41 1.09
C ILE A 111 22.20 -8.00 0.52
N ASP A 112 22.91 -7.72 -0.57
CA ASP A 112 22.76 -6.49 -1.35
C ASP A 112 21.30 -6.37 -1.81
N ILE A 113 20.79 -5.14 -1.87
CA ILE A 113 19.42 -4.85 -2.30
C ILE A 113 19.14 -5.44 -3.70
N TRP A 114 20.17 -5.53 -4.54
CA TRP A 114 20.13 -6.05 -5.91
C TRP A 114 20.09 -7.57 -6.00
N GLU A 115 20.54 -8.27 -4.96
CA GLU A 115 20.56 -9.73 -4.88
C GLU A 115 19.35 -10.28 -4.12
N ARG A 116 18.41 -9.41 -3.73
CA ARG A 116 17.25 -9.83 -2.94
C ARG A 116 16.30 -10.70 -3.77
N PRO A 117 15.88 -11.86 -3.25
CA PRO A 117 14.85 -12.65 -3.90
C PRO A 117 13.55 -11.85 -4.02
N LEU A 118 13.08 -11.70 -5.24
CA LEU A 118 11.80 -11.08 -5.56
C LEU A 118 10.70 -12.13 -5.58
N LYS A 119 9.56 -11.78 -5.01
CA LYS A 119 8.31 -12.53 -5.17
C LYS A 119 7.46 -11.88 -6.24
N LEU A 120 6.99 -12.70 -7.17
CA LEU A 120 6.03 -12.30 -8.19
C LEU A 120 4.63 -12.76 -7.77
N TYR A 121 3.72 -11.81 -7.69
CA TYR A 121 2.29 -12.03 -7.53
C TYR A 121 1.58 -11.66 -8.82
N LEU A 122 0.65 -12.52 -9.27
CA LEU A 122 -0.22 -12.26 -10.40
C LEU A 122 -1.65 -12.15 -9.88
N LEU A 123 -2.27 -11.00 -10.13
CA LEU A 123 -3.60 -10.68 -9.66
C LEU A 123 -4.57 -10.50 -10.82
N SER A 124 -5.85 -10.79 -10.60
CA SER A 124 -6.91 -10.32 -11.52
C SER A 124 -7.03 -8.80 -11.48
N SER A 125 -7.64 -8.23 -12.52
CA SER A 125 -7.92 -6.80 -12.61
C SER A 125 -8.86 -6.27 -11.53
N ASP A 126 -9.63 -7.14 -10.87
CA ASP A 126 -10.48 -6.79 -9.72
C ASP A 126 -9.80 -7.08 -8.37
N GLY A 127 -8.58 -7.61 -8.36
CA GLY A 127 -7.85 -7.98 -7.14
C GLY A 127 -8.37 -9.20 -6.38
N LYS A 128 -9.46 -9.84 -6.81
CA LYS A 128 -10.10 -10.96 -6.09
C LYS A 128 -9.31 -12.26 -6.18
N THR A 129 -8.56 -12.44 -7.28
CA THR A 129 -7.60 -13.54 -7.43
C THR A 129 -6.19 -13.01 -7.25
N ASN A 130 -5.39 -13.70 -6.43
CA ASN A 130 -3.99 -13.37 -6.17
C ASN A 130 -3.19 -14.67 -6.06
N GLN A 131 -2.31 -14.90 -7.03
CA GLN A 131 -1.46 -16.08 -7.08
C GLN A 131 0.01 -15.67 -6.97
N GLN A 132 0.74 -16.26 -6.02
CA GLN A 132 2.18 -16.15 -5.98
C GLN A 132 2.78 -17.13 -7.00
N LEU A 133 3.57 -16.65 -7.95
CA LEU A 133 4.20 -17.48 -9.00
C LEU A 133 5.61 -17.96 -8.64
N THR A 134 6.26 -17.29 -7.68
CA THR A 134 7.58 -17.68 -7.18
C THR A 134 7.47 -18.62 -5.98
N PRO A 135 8.43 -19.53 -5.75
CA PRO A 135 8.48 -20.37 -4.56
C PRO A 135 8.41 -19.55 -3.26
N ASN A 136 7.84 -20.15 -2.20
CA ASN A 136 7.80 -19.52 -0.87
C ASN A 136 9.12 -19.70 -0.08
N VAL A 137 10.24 -19.79 -0.80
CA VAL A 137 11.57 -19.89 -0.18
C VAL A 137 12.27 -18.58 -0.47
N PHE A 138 12.41 -17.76 0.57
CA PHE A 138 13.44 -16.73 0.56
C PHE A 138 14.74 -17.49 0.87
N LEU A 139 15.53 -17.81 -0.15
CA LEU A 139 16.88 -18.35 0.03
C LEU A 139 17.80 -17.25 0.56
#